data_AF-A0A957LDM5-F1
#
_entry.id   AF-A0A957LDM5-F1
#
_cell.length_a   1.000
_cell.length_b   1.000
_cell.length_c   1.000
_cell.angle_alpha   90.00
_cell.angle_beta   90.00
_cell.angle_gamma   90.00
#
_symmetry.space_group_name_H-M   'P 1'
#
loop_
_entity.id
_entity.type
_entity.pdbx_description
1 polymer ?
#
loop_
_entity_poly.entity_id
_entity_poly.type
_entity_poly.pdbx_seq_one_letter_code
_entity_poly.pdbx_strand_id
1 'polypeptide(L)'
;MTLDLASLLIGFFVGVVVMLVIYTRSRGAAYEAQIAELVDSIGSTEASLTAAQGEASEAQKELKAANRELKKAQKAADKADQLAADLAAAKGQVGELESKLSACEAQVVELESQAAAPQLGVLSAAEDGDEAAEDGISIELPREPKPDDLQIVEGIGPKIAELLIAAGIYDLADLATAAVDKLQAVLEAAGSRYKLAEPSTWPEQAALASKGEMEALQKLQDELKGGRRGE
;
A
#
# COMPACT_ATOMS: atom_id res chain seq x y z
N MET A 1 -9.27 64.00 97.99
CA MET A 1 -9.69 63.13 96.87
C MET A 1 -8.56 62.15 96.59
N THR A 2 -8.49 61.05 97.33
CA THR A 2 -7.53 59.98 97.05
C THR A 2 -8.19 59.04 96.06
N LEU A 3 -7.84 59.17 94.77
CA LEU A 3 -8.16 58.11 93.83
C LEU A 3 -7.50 56.83 94.34
N ASP A 4 -8.32 55.82 94.61
CA ASP A 4 -7.87 54.51 95.05
C ASP A 4 -6.96 53.91 93.96
N LEU A 5 -5.70 53.66 94.32
CA LEU A 5 -4.69 53.12 93.43
C LEU A 5 -5.16 51.79 92.81
N ALA A 6 -5.99 51.02 93.53
CA ALA A 6 -6.59 49.79 93.03
C ALA A 6 -7.54 50.08 91.84
N SER A 7 -8.33 51.14 91.90
CA SER A 7 -9.26 51.52 90.83
C SER A 7 -8.51 52.00 89.56
N LEU A 8 -7.39 52.70 89.73
CA LEU A 8 -6.52 53.10 88.63
C LEU A 8 -5.88 51.88 87.95
N LEU A 9 -5.41 50.92 88.75
CA LEU A 9 -4.80 49.67 88.24
C LEU A 9 -5.80 48.78 87.52
N ILE A 10 -7.04 48.68 88.03
CA ILE A 10 -8.11 47.92 87.37
C ILE A 10 -8.47 48.57 86.04
N GLY A 11 -8.63 49.90 85.98
CA GLY A 11 -8.91 50.63 84.74
C GLY A 11 -7.80 50.47 83.70
N PHE A 12 -6.53 50.51 84.14
CA PHE A 12 -5.38 50.24 83.27
C PHE A 12 -5.39 48.82 82.71
N PHE A 13 -5.62 47.81 83.57
CA PHE A 13 -5.64 46.41 83.14
C PHE A 13 -6.78 46.12 82.16
N VAL A 14 -7.98 46.67 82.42
CA VAL A 14 -9.11 46.58 81.48
C VAL A 14 -8.79 47.27 80.16
N GLY A 15 -8.16 48.44 80.19
CA GLY A 15 -7.71 49.15 78.98
C GLY A 15 -6.71 48.33 78.16
N VAL A 16 -5.74 47.69 78.81
CA VAL A 16 -4.75 46.82 78.17
C VAL A 16 -5.42 45.58 77.56
N VAL A 17 -6.37 44.94 78.26
CA VAL A 17 -7.11 43.79 77.73
C VAL A 17 -7.96 44.18 76.52
N VAL A 18 -8.68 45.31 76.58
CA VAL A 18 -9.47 45.82 75.44
C VAL A 18 -8.58 46.16 74.25
N MET A 19 -7.45 46.84 74.48
CA MET A 19 -6.47 47.14 73.44
C MET A 19 -5.92 45.86 72.80
N LEU A 20 -5.62 44.84 73.61
CA LEU A 20 -5.11 43.55 73.14
C LEU A 20 -6.15 42.81 72.28
N VAL A 21 -7.43 42.83 72.68
CA VAL A 21 -8.54 42.25 71.89
C VAL A 21 -8.75 43.00 70.57
N ILE A 22 -8.70 44.34 70.57
CA ILE A 22 -8.80 45.13 69.33
C ILE A 22 -7.59 44.86 68.43
N TYR A 23 -6.40 44.79 69.00
CA TYR A 23 -5.16 44.52 68.28
C TYR A 23 -5.17 43.14 67.63
N THR A 24 -5.55 42.09 68.34
CA THR A 24 -5.62 40.72 67.79
C THR A 24 -6.71 40.60 66.73
N ARG A 25 -7.87 41.23 66.92
CA ARG A 25 -8.94 41.27 65.92
C ARG A 25 -8.54 42.02 64.65
N SER A 26 -7.90 43.18 64.79
CA SER A 26 -7.43 43.99 63.65
C SER A 26 -6.36 43.25 62.84
N ARG A 27 -5.42 42.58 63.54
CA ARG A 27 -4.39 41.76 62.88
C ARG A 27 -4.99 40.52 62.21
N GLY A 28 -5.98 39.89 62.85
CA GLY A 28 -6.75 38.78 62.27
C GLY A 28 -7.39 39.14 60.93
N ALA A 29 -8.05 40.30 60.85
CA ALA A 29 -8.65 40.79 59.60
C ALA A 29 -7.62 41.03 58.49
N ALA A 30 -6.40 41.49 58.83
CA ALA A 30 -5.32 41.67 57.86
C ALA A 30 -4.80 40.33 57.31
N TYR A 31 -4.74 39.29 58.14
CA TYR A 31 -4.39 37.94 57.69
C TYR A 31 -5.49 37.33 56.84
N GLU A 32 -6.77 37.51 57.20
CA GLU A 32 -7.90 37.04 56.38
C GLU A 32 -7.91 37.67 54.98
N ALA A 33 -7.61 38.97 54.88
CA ALA A 33 -7.52 39.65 53.59
C ALA A 33 -6.38 39.10 52.71
N GLN A 34 -5.20 38.88 53.29
CA GLN A 34 -4.07 38.27 52.57
C GLN A 34 -4.36 36.83 52.15
N ILE A 35 -5.05 36.05 52.98
CA ILE A 35 -5.47 34.69 52.64
C ILE A 35 -6.46 34.72 51.48
N ALA A 36 -7.43 35.65 51.49
CA ALA A 36 -8.40 35.78 50.40
C ALA A 36 -7.72 36.15 49.06
N GLU A 37 -6.76 37.07 49.08
CA GLU A 37 -5.97 37.44 47.90
C GLU A 37 -5.13 36.27 47.38
N LEU A 38 -4.47 35.53 48.27
CA LEU A 38 -3.71 34.33 47.89
C LEU A 38 -4.60 33.24 47.29
N VAL A 39 -5.80 33.03 47.83
CA VAL A 39 -6.75 32.05 47.29
C VAL A 39 -7.21 32.45 45.89
N ASP A 40 -7.50 33.73 45.64
CA ASP A 40 -7.87 34.23 44.31
C ASP A 40 -6.71 34.08 43.31
N SER A 41 -5.49 34.42 43.74
CA SER A 41 -4.28 34.22 42.94
C SER A 41 -4.06 32.75 42.59
N ILE A 42 -4.20 31.84 43.56
CA ILE A 42 -4.10 30.39 43.33
C ILE A 42 -5.15 29.95 42.31
N GLY A 43 -6.42 30.34 42.47
CA GLY A 43 -7.48 30.01 41.53
C GLY A 43 -7.20 30.51 40.11
N SER A 44 -6.68 31.73 39.97
CA SER A 44 -6.29 32.30 38.67
C SER A 44 -5.12 31.51 38.03
N THR A 45 -4.13 31.11 38.83
CA THR A 45 -3.02 30.27 38.33
C THR A 45 -3.46 28.87 37.95
N GLU A 46 -4.39 28.26 38.68
CA GLU A 46 -4.97 26.95 38.36
C GLU A 46 -5.79 27.00 37.06
N ALA A 47 -6.56 28.06 36.86
CA ALA A 47 -7.28 28.28 35.61
C ALA A 47 -6.32 28.43 34.41
N SER A 48 -5.25 29.21 34.59
CA SER A 48 -4.22 29.39 33.56
C SER A 48 -3.46 28.09 33.24
N LEU A 49 -3.15 27.29 34.27
CA LEU A 49 -2.52 25.98 34.10
C LEU A 49 -3.41 25.01 33.32
N THR A 50 -4.71 24.99 33.64
CA THR A 50 -5.68 24.13 32.95
C THR A 50 -5.83 24.53 31.48
N ALA A 51 -5.88 25.83 31.19
CA ALA A 51 -5.91 26.33 29.81
C ALA A 51 -4.65 25.91 29.03
N ALA A 52 -3.46 26.12 29.62
CA ALA A 52 -2.19 25.73 29.01
C ALA A 52 -2.08 24.20 28.79
N GLN A 53 -2.60 23.39 29.71
CA GLN A 53 -2.66 21.93 29.54
C GLN A 53 -3.58 21.53 28.38
N GLY A 54 -4.70 22.23 28.19
CA GLY A 54 -5.59 22.04 27.05
C GLY A 54 -4.90 22.35 25.72
N GLU A 55 -4.26 23.51 25.62
CA GLU A 55 -3.49 23.92 24.43
C GLU A 55 -2.34 22.94 24.12
N ALA A 56 -1.61 22.51 25.15
CA ALA A 56 -0.53 21.53 25.00
C ALA A 56 -1.06 20.16 24.51
N SER A 57 -2.23 19.73 24.98
CA SER A 57 -2.87 18.49 24.51
C SER A 57 -3.27 18.59 23.05
N GLU A 58 -3.82 19.73 22.61
CA GLU A 58 -4.22 19.93 21.23
C GLU A 58 -3.01 19.99 20.30
N ALA A 59 -1.99 20.76 20.67
CA ALA A 59 -0.72 20.79 19.95
C ALA A 59 -0.07 19.39 19.85
N GLN A 60 -0.18 18.56 20.89
CA GLN A 60 0.31 17.18 20.86
C GLN A 60 -0.46 16.30 19.87
N LYS A 61 -1.77 16.51 19.70
CA LYS A 61 -2.57 15.79 18.70
C LYS A 61 -2.16 16.21 17.29
N GLU A 62 -2.01 17.51 17.04
CA GLU A 62 -1.57 18.04 15.75
C GLU A 62 -0.18 17.53 15.37
N LEU A 63 0.77 17.53 16.30
CA LEU A 63 2.11 17.01 16.08
C LEU A 63 2.11 15.51 15.76
N LYS A 64 1.23 14.72 16.41
CA LYS A 64 1.04 13.31 16.08
C LYS A 64 0.44 13.12 14.68
N ALA A 65 -0.51 13.96 14.27
CA ALA A 65 -1.10 13.92 12.94
C ALA A 65 -0.04 14.28 11.87
N ALA A 66 0.69 15.37 12.06
CA ALA A 66 1.77 15.79 11.17
C ALA A 66 2.86 14.71 11.02
N ASN A 67 3.28 14.08 12.12
CA ASN A 67 4.26 12.99 12.07
C ASN A 67 3.76 11.75 11.33
N ARG A 68 2.45 11.47 11.34
CA ARG A 68 1.87 10.38 10.53
C ARG A 68 1.96 10.70 9.05
N GLU A 69 1.65 11.93 8.65
CA GLU A 69 1.77 12.36 7.25
C GLU A 69 3.23 12.37 6.79
N LEU A 70 4.15 12.86 7.62
CA LEU A 70 5.59 12.83 7.32
C LEU A 70 6.08 11.39 7.12
N LYS A 71 5.62 10.45 7.96
CA LYS A 71 5.96 9.03 7.80
C LYS A 71 5.41 8.42 6.50
N LYS A 72 4.22 8.84 6.05
CA LYS A 72 3.68 8.41 4.75
C LYS A 72 4.50 8.98 3.60
N ALA A 73 4.85 10.27 3.67
CA ALA A 73 5.70 10.93 2.67
C ALA A 73 7.08 10.28 2.59
N GLN A 74 7.70 9.96 3.73
CA GLN A 74 8.98 9.22 3.80
C GLN A 74 8.89 7.88 3.06
N LYS A 75 7.86 7.08 3.34
CA LYS A 75 7.66 5.79 2.65
C LYS A 75 7.44 5.95 1.15
N ALA A 76 6.78 7.02 0.72
CA ALA A 76 6.61 7.31 -0.69
C ALA A 76 7.95 7.68 -1.35
N ALA A 77 8.81 8.43 -0.67
CA ALA A 77 10.16 8.74 -1.11
C ALA A 77 11.01 7.46 -1.22
N ASP A 78 11.02 6.62 -0.18
CA ASP A 78 11.75 5.34 -0.20
C ASP A 78 11.29 4.44 -1.37
N LYS A 79 9.98 4.44 -1.66
CA LYS A 79 9.43 3.70 -2.81
C LYS A 79 9.86 4.32 -4.15
N ALA A 80 9.97 5.65 -4.24
CA ALA A 80 10.45 6.32 -5.45
C ALA A 80 11.92 5.98 -5.72
N ASP A 81 12.76 5.95 -4.68
CA ASP A 81 14.17 5.56 -4.79
C ASP A 81 14.30 4.09 -5.24
N GLN A 82 13.47 3.19 -4.68
CA GLN A 82 13.44 1.80 -5.12
C GLN A 82 13.03 1.68 -6.60
N LEU A 83 11.98 2.39 -7.03
CA LEU A 83 11.55 2.37 -8.44
C LEU A 83 12.62 2.93 -9.38
N ALA A 84 13.37 3.94 -8.95
CA ALA A 84 14.48 4.47 -9.73
C ALA A 84 15.62 3.45 -9.87
N ALA A 85 15.93 2.71 -8.80
CA ALA A 85 16.92 1.63 -8.83
C ALA A 85 16.47 0.47 -9.74
N ASP A 86 15.20 0.06 -9.64
CA ASP A 86 14.62 -0.99 -10.49
C ASP A 86 14.65 -0.58 -11.98
N LEU A 87 14.36 0.69 -12.28
CA LEU A 87 14.42 1.21 -13.64
C LEU A 87 15.85 1.27 -14.19
N ALA A 88 16.84 1.58 -13.35
CA ALA A 88 18.24 1.50 -13.74
C ALA A 88 18.67 0.06 -14.03
N ALA A 89 18.22 -0.90 -13.21
CA ALA A 89 18.49 -2.32 -13.43
C ALA A 89 17.83 -2.85 -14.71
N ALA A 90 16.57 -2.50 -14.96
CA ALA A 90 15.85 -2.87 -16.19
C ALA A 90 16.54 -2.31 -17.45
N LYS A 91 17.00 -1.05 -17.41
CA LYS A 91 17.80 -0.48 -18.51
C LYS A 91 19.11 -1.23 -18.75
N GLY A 92 19.77 -1.69 -17.69
CA GLY A 92 20.95 -2.55 -17.80
C GLY A 92 20.65 -3.88 -18.49
N GLN A 93 19.54 -4.53 -18.12
CA GLN A 93 19.09 -5.77 -18.75
C GLN A 93 18.75 -5.58 -20.23
N VAL A 94 18.09 -4.48 -20.60
CA VAL A 94 17.81 -4.15 -22.00
C VAL A 94 19.12 -4.00 -22.79
N GLY A 95 20.11 -3.28 -22.27
CA GLY A 95 21.41 -3.16 -22.95
C GLY A 95 22.14 -4.51 -23.10
N GLU A 96 22.02 -5.40 -22.12
CA GLU A 96 22.58 -6.75 -22.22
C GLU A 96 21.84 -7.62 -23.24
N LEU A 97 20.51 -7.53 -23.29
CA LEU A 97 19.69 -8.22 -24.29
C LEU A 97 19.97 -7.69 -25.71
N GLU A 98 20.12 -6.38 -25.90
CA GLU A 98 20.52 -5.77 -27.18
C GLU A 98 21.90 -6.27 -27.63
N SER A 99 22.86 -6.37 -26.70
CA SER A 99 24.18 -6.94 -26.99
C SER A 99 24.09 -8.42 -27.40
N LYS A 100 23.25 -9.21 -26.74
CA LYS A 100 23.01 -10.63 -27.08
C LYS A 100 22.29 -10.77 -28.42
N LEU A 101 21.30 -9.91 -28.71
CA LEU A 101 20.57 -9.91 -29.98
C LEU A 101 21.53 -9.62 -31.14
N SER A 102 22.36 -8.58 -31.03
CA SER A 102 23.36 -8.24 -32.03
C SER A 102 24.39 -9.37 -32.23
N ALA A 103 24.80 -10.05 -31.14
CA ALA A 103 25.68 -11.21 -31.23
C ALA A 103 25.01 -12.43 -31.88
N CYS A 104 23.70 -12.59 -31.71
CA CYS A 104 22.92 -13.66 -32.34
C CYS A 104 22.71 -13.38 -33.83
N GLU A 105 22.37 -12.13 -34.19
CA GLU A 105 22.27 -11.68 -35.59
C GLU A 105 23.59 -11.85 -36.34
N ALA A 106 24.73 -11.53 -35.72
CA ALA A 106 26.05 -11.77 -36.30
C ALA A 106 26.32 -13.26 -36.57
N GLN A 107 25.86 -14.15 -35.67
CA GLN A 107 25.99 -15.61 -35.86
C GLN A 107 25.07 -16.14 -36.97
N VAL A 108 23.88 -15.56 -37.14
CA VAL A 108 22.96 -15.92 -38.24
C VAL A 108 23.58 -15.55 -39.59
N VAL A 109 24.16 -14.35 -39.72
CA VAL A 109 24.86 -13.92 -40.96
C VAL A 109 26.06 -14.82 -41.27
N GLU A 110 26.82 -15.23 -40.24
CA GLU A 110 27.94 -16.17 -40.40
C GLU A 110 27.45 -17.55 -40.88
N LEU A 111 26.37 -18.08 -40.31
CA LEU A 111 25.77 -19.36 -40.72
C LEU A 111 25.15 -19.31 -42.12
N GLU A 112 24.50 -18.20 -42.49
CA GLU A 112 23.99 -18.00 -43.85
C GLU A 112 25.11 -17.88 -44.90
N SER A 113 26.23 -17.26 -44.53
CA SER A 113 27.42 -17.21 -45.40
C SER A 113 28.04 -18.59 -45.65
N GLN A 114 27.94 -19.50 -44.67
CA GLN A 114 28.39 -20.89 -44.78
C GLN A 114 27.40 -21.78 -45.56
N ALA A 115 26.12 -21.38 -45.67
CA ALA A 115 25.13 -22.06 -46.51
C ALA A 115 25.20 -21.69 -48.00
N ALA A 116 25.97 -20.65 -48.37
CA ALA A 116 26.07 -20.11 -49.72
C ALA A 116 27.37 -20.49 -50.46
N ALA A 117 27.62 -21.79 -50.70
CA ALA A 117 28.46 -22.25 -51.81
C ALA A 117 27.99 -23.62 -52.33
N PRO A 118 28.08 -23.89 -53.64
CA PRO A 118 27.02 -24.59 -54.37
C PRO A 118 27.30 -26.08 -54.59
N GLN A 119 26.27 -26.91 -54.45
CA GLN A 119 26.21 -28.22 -55.13
C GLN A 119 25.03 -28.24 -56.09
N LEU A 120 25.36 -27.90 -57.35
CA LEU A 120 24.57 -28.24 -58.52
C LEU A 120 24.66 -29.75 -58.73
N GLY A 121 23.52 -30.45 -58.81
CA GLY A 121 23.56 -31.89 -59.07
C GLY A 121 22.21 -32.60 -59.10
N VAL A 122 21.37 -32.27 -60.09
CA VAL A 122 20.46 -33.17 -60.82
C VAL A 122 19.56 -34.11 -59.99
N LEU A 123 18.24 -33.91 -60.05
CA LEU A 123 17.33 -34.84 -60.76
C LEU A 123 15.91 -34.29 -60.81
N SER A 124 15.41 -34.29 -62.04
CA SER A 124 14.04 -34.08 -62.46
C SER A 124 13.14 -35.24 -62.04
N ALA A 125 11.89 -34.91 -61.76
CA ALA A 125 10.66 -35.61 -62.18
C ALA A 125 9.77 -36.21 -61.07
N ALA A 126 8.48 -35.87 -61.25
CA ALA A 126 7.25 -36.58 -60.92
C ALA A 126 6.40 -36.02 -59.77
N GLU A 127 5.30 -35.40 -60.20
CA GLU A 127 3.91 -35.48 -59.68
C GLU A 127 3.65 -36.85 -59.00
N ASP A 128 2.79 -37.00 -57.98
CA ASP A 128 1.36 -36.66 -57.97
C ASP A 128 0.79 -37.09 -56.59
N GLY A 129 -0.36 -36.54 -56.20
CA GLY A 129 -1.37 -37.25 -55.38
C GLY A 129 -1.29 -37.29 -53.84
N ASP A 130 -2.15 -36.48 -53.21
CA ASP A 130 -3.26 -36.91 -52.30
C ASP A 130 -3.03 -37.32 -50.81
N GLU A 131 -3.63 -36.49 -49.94
CA GLU A 131 -4.49 -36.76 -48.76
C GLU A 131 -3.96 -37.41 -47.44
N ALA A 132 -3.93 -36.55 -46.40
CA ALA A 132 -4.32 -36.71 -44.99
C ALA A 132 -3.93 -37.97 -44.17
N ALA A 133 -3.26 -37.75 -43.03
CA ALA A 133 -3.89 -37.76 -41.69
C ALA A 133 -2.84 -37.87 -40.56
N GLU A 134 -2.97 -36.96 -39.58
CA GLU A 134 -2.53 -37.04 -38.16
C GLU A 134 -1.02 -37.10 -37.88
N ASP A 135 -0.33 -35.97 -38.00
CA ASP A 135 0.76 -35.64 -37.05
C ASP A 135 0.95 -34.12 -37.01
N GLY A 136 0.21 -33.47 -36.12
CA GLY A 136 0.29 -32.03 -35.90
C GLY A 136 1.52 -31.69 -35.05
N ILE A 137 2.71 -31.81 -35.64
CA ILE A 137 3.93 -31.18 -35.12
C ILE A 137 3.69 -29.66 -35.15
N SER A 138 3.26 -29.11 -34.02
CA SER A 138 3.24 -27.66 -33.81
C SER A 138 4.67 -27.16 -33.88
N ILE A 139 5.00 -26.52 -34.99
CA ILE A 139 6.18 -25.67 -35.10
C ILE A 139 5.98 -24.54 -34.10
N GLU A 140 6.62 -24.63 -32.94
CA GLU A 140 6.64 -23.57 -31.93
C GLU A 140 7.45 -22.40 -32.49
N LEU A 141 6.76 -21.52 -33.21
CA LEU A 141 7.17 -20.12 -33.32
C LEU A 141 7.33 -19.59 -31.89
N PRO A 142 8.35 -18.76 -31.59
CA PRO A 142 8.47 -18.10 -30.31
C PRO A 142 7.18 -17.35 -29.99
N ARG A 143 6.37 -17.88 -29.07
CA ARG A 143 5.13 -17.24 -28.63
C ARG A 143 5.49 -16.16 -27.63
N GLU A 144 5.31 -14.91 -28.01
CA GLU A 144 5.50 -13.78 -27.10
C GLU A 144 4.40 -13.79 -26.02
N PRO A 145 4.76 -13.69 -24.73
CA PRO A 145 3.77 -13.61 -23.66
C PRO A 145 2.99 -12.29 -23.75
N LYS A 146 1.67 -12.36 -23.64
CA LYS A 146 0.77 -11.20 -23.70
C LYS A 146 0.07 -10.98 -22.36
N PRO A 147 0.75 -10.38 -21.37
CA PRO A 147 0.19 -10.17 -20.02
C PRO A 147 -1.04 -9.28 -20.01
N ASP A 148 -1.12 -8.30 -20.93
CA ASP A 148 -2.24 -7.35 -20.99
C ASP A 148 -3.52 -8.00 -21.54
N ASP A 149 -3.39 -8.98 -22.44
CA ASP A 149 -4.53 -9.72 -22.99
C ASP A 149 -5.23 -10.55 -21.91
N LEU A 150 -4.47 -11.16 -21.00
CA LEU A 150 -5.02 -11.96 -19.90
C LEU A 150 -5.83 -11.13 -18.89
N GLN A 151 -5.55 -9.82 -18.78
CA GLN A 151 -6.25 -8.92 -17.84
C GLN A 151 -7.67 -8.56 -18.27
N ILE A 152 -8.07 -8.93 -19.49
CA ILE A 152 -9.46 -8.80 -19.97
C ILE A 152 -10.40 -9.73 -19.17
N VAL A 153 -9.87 -10.82 -18.60
CA VAL A 153 -10.62 -11.77 -17.77
C VAL A 153 -10.78 -11.21 -16.35
N GLU A 154 -12.03 -11.16 -15.89
CA GLU A 154 -12.35 -10.67 -14.56
C GLU A 154 -11.76 -11.59 -13.48
N GLY A 155 -11.01 -10.99 -12.55
CA GLY A 155 -10.27 -11.70 -11.50
C GLY A 155 -8.78 -11.86 -11.80
N ILE A 156 -8.33 -11.60 -13.04
CA ILE A 156 -6.91 -11.61 -13.42
C ILE A 156 -6.35 -10.19 -13.38
N GLY A 157 -5.66 -9.84 -12.28
CA GLY A 157 -4.88 -8.61 -12.19
C GLY A 157 -3.45 -8.76 -12.74
N PRO A 158 -2.66 -7.68 -12.85
CA PRO A 158 -1.30 -7.71 -13.41
C PRO A 158 -0.38 -8.77 -12.78
N LYS A 159 -0.50 -8.97 -11.45
CA LYS A 159 0.30 -9.99 -10.75
C LYS A 159 -0.16 -11.43 -10.96
N ILE A 160 -1.43 -11.65 -11.29
CA ILE A 160 -1.92 -12.98 -11.64
C ILE A 160 -1.51 -13.29 -13.08
N ALA A 161 -1.61 -12.33 -13.99
CA ALA A 161 -1.12 -12.48 -15.36
C ALA A 161 0.37 -12.87 -15.41
N GLU A 162 1.21 -12.20 -14.61
CA GLU A 162 2.63 -12.57 -14.47
C GLU A 162 2.84 -14.02 -14.00
N LEU A 163 2.04 -14.50 -13.03
CA LEU A 163 2.12 -15.86 -12.52
C LEU A 163 1.68 -16.90 -13.55
N LEU A 164 0.62 -16.60 -14.30
CA LEU A 164 0.12 -17.47 -15.36
C LEU A 164 1.13 -17.62 -16.50
N ILE A 165 1.76 -16.51 -16.90
CA ILE A 165 2.86 -16.52 -17.87
C ILE A 165 4.04 -17.36 -17.36
N ALA A 166 4.43 -17.17 -16.10
CA ALA A 166 5.48 -18.00 -15.49
C ALA A 166 5.12 -19.50 -15.43
N ALA A 167 3.83 -19.84 -15.47
CA ALA A 167 3.31 -21.20 -15.53
C ALA A 167 3.05 -21.72 -16.97
N GLY A 168 3.51 -20.99 -17.99
CA GLY A 168 3.39 -21.35 -19.40
C GLY A 168 1.99 -21.13 -19.99
N ILE A 169 1.25 -20.15 -19.47
CA ILE A 169 -0.03 -19.68 -20.03
C ILE A 169 0.21 -18.27 -20.56
N TYR A 170 0.50 -18.16 -21.86
CA TYR A 170 1.01 -16.93 -22.46
C TYR A 170 -0.06 -16.03 -23.04
N ASP A 171 -1.21 -16.59 -23.44
CA ASP A 171 -2.29 -15.88 -24.09
C ASP A 171 -3.69 -16.41 -23.69
N LEU A 172 -4.73 -15.80 -24.26
CA LEU A 172 -6.13 -16.17 -24.02
C LEU A 172 -6.47 -17.58 -24.51
N ALA A 173 -5.77 -18.12 -25.52
CA ALA A 173 -6.02 -19.46 -26.03
C ALA A 173 -5.45 -20.53 -25.08
N ASP A 174 -4.25 -20.28 -24.54
CA ASP A 174 -3.67 -21.11 -23.47
C ASP A 174 -4.57 -21.08 -22.23
N LEU A 175 -5.07 -19.90 -21.85
CA LEU A 175 -5.94 -19.76 -20.68
C LEU A 175 -7.31 -20.44 -20.89
N ALA A 176 -7.86 -20.36 -22.10
CA ALA A 176 -9.14 -21.00 -22.46
C ALA A 176 -9.09 -22.54 -22.40
N THR A 177 -7.90 -23.12 -22.59
CA THR A 177 -7.69 -24.57 -22.57
C THR A 177 -7.07 -25.06 -21.24
N ALA A 178 -6.68 -24.15 -20.36
CA ALA A 178 -6.10 -24.49 -19.06
C ALA A 178 -7.13 -25.15 -18.14
N ALA A 179 -6.75 -26.27 -17.54
CA ALA A 179 -7.55 -26.91 -16.49
C ALA A 179 -7.63 -26.00 -15.26
N VAL A 180 -8.83 -25.86 -14.68
CA VAL A 180 -9.05 -25.08 -13.45
C VAL A 180 -8.13 -25.53 -12.31
N ASP A 181 -7.89 -26.85 -12.19
CA ASP A 181 -6.96 -27.40 -11.19
C ASP A 181 -5.52 -26.92 -11.37
N LYS A 182 -5.05 -26.76 -12.63
CA LYS A 182 -3.73 -26.19 -12.92
C LYS A 182 -3.68 -24.73 -12.49
N LEU A 183 -4.71 -23.94 -12.82
CA LEU A 183 -4.80 -22.53 -12.44
C LEU A 183 -4.80 -22.37 -10.92
N GLN A 184 -5.57 -23.20 -10.21
CA GLN A 184 -5.61 -23.24 -8.75
C GLN A 184 -4.24 -23.57 -8.15
N ALA A 185 -3.54 -24.58 -8.69
CA ALA A 185 -2.20 -24.95 -8.23
C ALA A 185 -1.18 -23.81 -8.41
N VAL A 186 -1.27 -23.05 -9.50
CA VAL A 186 -0.39 -21.88 -9.73
C VAL A 186 -0.65 -20.79 -8.68
N LEU A 187 -1.91 -20.49 -8.37
CA LEU A 187 -2.27 -19.49 -7.35
C LEU A 187 -1.85 -19.93 -5.94
N GLU A 188 -2.01 -21.21 -5.62
CA GLU A 188 -1.60 -21.77 -4.33
C GLU A 188 -0.08 -21.77 -4.15
N ALA A 189 0.67 -22.13 -5.19
CA ALA A 189 2.13 -22.08 -5.19
C ALA A 189 2.66 -20.65 -5.00
N ALA A 190 1.94 -19.64 -5.51
CA ALA A 190 2.27 -18.23 -5.33
C ALA A 190 1.97 -17.68 -3.92
N GLY A 191 1.22 -18.42 -3.11
CA GLY A 191 1.04 -18.19 -1.67
C GLY A 191 -0.27 -17.52 -1.26
N SER A 192 -0.41 -17.27 0.04
CA SER A 192 -1.71 -16.93 0.66
C SER A 192 -2.37 -15.63 0.18
N ARG A 193 -1.63 -14.76 -0.52
CA ARG A 193 -2.13 -13.49 -1.06
C ARG A 193 -3.14 -13.69 -2.19
N TYR A 194 -3.09 -14.84 -2.88
CA TYR A 194 -3.93 -15.13 -4.05
C TYR A 194 -5.16 -15.98 -3.71
N LYS A 195 -5.38 -16.31 -2.43
CA LYS A 195 -6.51 -17.15 -1.97
C LYS A 195 -7.90 -16.59 -2.27
N LEU A 196 -8.00 -15.28 -2.54
CA LEU A 196 -9.27 -14.65 -2.89
C LEU A 196 -9.56 -14.74 -4.40
N ALA A 197 -8.56 -15.02 -5.22
CA ALA A 197 -8.74 -15.26 -6.64
C ALA A 197 -9.32 -16.66 -6.84
N GLU A 198 -10.31 -16.76 -7.72
CA GLU A 198 -11.03 -18.00 -7.98
C GLU A 198 -11.04 -18.23 -9.49
N PRO A 199 -10.39 -19.30 -9.98
CA PRO A 199 -10.15 -19.48 -11.41
C PRO A 199 -11.27 -20.20 -12.17
N SER A 200 -12.37 -20.62 -11.53
CA SER A 200 -13.37 -21.49 -12.17
C SER A 200 -14.01 -20.92 -13.44
N THR A 201 -14.06 -19.60 -13.58
CA THR A 201 -14.66 -18.93 -14.74
C THR A 201 -13.63 -18.40 -15.72
N TRP A 202 -12.34 -18.43 -15.38
CA TRP A 202 -11.29 -17.84 -16.22
C TRP A 202 -11.17 -18.52 -17.59
N PRO A 203 -11.21 -19.86 -17.72
CA PRO A 203 -11.14 -20.50 -19.03
C PRO A 203 -12.33 -20.13 -19.93
N GLU A 204 -13.53 -19.99 -19.36
CA GLU A 204 -14.74 -19.65 -20.11
C GLU A 204 -14.70 -18.19 -20.61
N GLN A 205 -14.32 -17.26 -19.73
CA GLN A 205 -14.09 -15.86 -20.11
C GLN A 205 -13.00 -15.74 -21.19
N ALA A 206 -11.88 -16.45 -21.01
CA ALA A 206 -10.78 -16.46 -21.97
C ALA A 206 -11.19 -17.05 -23.33
N ALA A 207 -12.05 -18.08 -23.34
CA ALA A 207 -12.57 -18.65 -24.57
C ALA A 207 -13.40 -17.64 -25.36
N LEU A 208 -14.26 -16.85 -24.71
CA LEU A 208 -15.02 -15.78 -25.36
C LEU A 208 -14.10 -14.66 -25.86
N ALA A 209 -13.16 -14.23 -25.03
CA ALA A 209 -12.18 -13.20 -25.38
C ALA A 209 -11.29 -13.61 -26.57
N SER A 210 -10.80 -14.85 -26.59
CA SER A 210 -9.96 -15.40 -27.67
C SER A 210 -10.66 -15.45 -29.02
N LYS A 211 -12.00 -15.55 -29.02
CA LYS A 211 -12.85 -15.54 -30.22
C LYS A 211 -13.26 -14.12 -30.63
N GLY A 212 -12.93 -13.11 -29.84
CA GLY A 212 -13.38 -11.73 -30.06
C GLY A 212 -14.85 -11.49 -29.72
N GLU A 213 -15.50 -12.41 -28.99
CA GLU A 213 -16.91 -12.33 -28.61
C GLU A 213 -17.11 -11.38 -27.40
N MET A 214 -16.69 -10.12 -27.56
CA MET A 214 -16.64 -9.14 -26.47
C MET A 214 -18.01 -8.84 -25.85
N GLU A 215 -19.09 -8.88 -26.63
CA GLU A 215 -20.46 -8.70 -26.12
C GLU A 215 -20.89 -9.87 -25.22
N ALA A 216 -20.57 -11.11 -25.62
CA ALA A 216 -20.86 -12.29 -24.83
C ALA A 216 -20.02 -12.33 -23.56
N LEU A 217 -18.75 -11.91 -23.66
CA LEU A 217 -17.87 -11.76 -22.50
C LEU A 217 -18.42 -10.74 -21.50
N GLN A 218 -18.83 -9.56 -21.97
CA GLN A 218 -19.39 -8.53 -21.10
C GLN A 218 -20.65 -9.04 -20.40
N LYS A 219 -21.54 -9.71 -21.13
CA LYS A 219 -22.74 -10.31 -20.55
C LYS A 219 -22.40 -11.34 -19.48
N LEU A 220 -21.41 -12.20 -19.74
CA LEU A 220 -20.93 -13.16 -18.74
C LEU A 220 -20.38 -12.44 -17.51
N GLN A 221 -19.55 -11.41 -17.68
CA GLN A 221 -18.97 -10.63 -16.58
C GLN A 221 -20.04 -9.89 -15.75
N ASP A 222 -21.11 -9.39 -16.39
CA ASP A 222 -22.24 -8.75 -15.69
C ASP A 222 -23.01 -9.74 -14.78
N GLU A 223 -23.01 -11.03 -15.13
CA GLU A 223 -23.62 -12.10 -14.33
C GLU A 223 -22.69 -12.58 -13.20
N LEU A 224 -21.39 -12.34 -13.31
CA LEU A 224 -20.37 -12.72 -12.32
C LEU A 224 -20.24 -11.64 -11.22
N LYS A 225 -19.74 -12.07 -10.05
CA LYS A 225 -19.40 -11.18 -8.94
C LYS A 225 -17.92 -11.30 -8.59
N GLY A 226 -17.10 -10.45 -9.18
CA GLY A 226 -15.65 -10.53 -8.99
C GLY A 226 -15.06 -11.77 -9.65
N GLY A 227 -15.56 -12.15 -10.84
CA GLY A 227 -15.13 -13.34 -11.58
C GLY A 227 -15.68 -14.66 -11.04
N ARG A 228 -16.64 -14.64 -10.10
CA ARG A 228 -17.24 -15.84 -9.50
C ARG A 228 -18.71 -15.95 -9.86
N ARG A 229 -19.18 -17.16 -10.16
CA ARG A 229 -20.63 -17.42 -10.23
C ARG A 229 -21.19 -17.14 -8.85
N GLY A 230 -22.17 -16.23 -8.76
CA GLY A 230 -22.84 -15.96 -7.52
C GLY A 230 -23.53 -17.23 -7.02
N GLU A 231 -23.20 -17.66 -5.80
CA GLU A 231 -24.10 -18.49 -4.99
C GLU A 231 -25.23 -17.61 -4.41
#